data_AF-A0AAW7CZZ1-F1
#
_entry.id   AF-A0AAW7CZZ1-F1
#
_cell.length_a   1.000
_cell.length_b   1.000
_cell.length_c   1.000
_cell.angle_alpha   90.00
_cell.angle_beta   90.00
_cell.angle_gamma   90.00
#
_symmetry.space_group_name_H-M   'P 1'
#
loop_
_entity.id
_entity.type
_entity.pdbx_description
1 polymer ?
#
loop_
_entity_poly.entity_id
_entity_poly.type
_entity_poly.pdbx_seq_one_letter_code
_entity_poly.pdbx_strand_id
1 'polypeptide(L)'
;MNPIPQVDMTNGPMDIVMVWRAPKPGQVKVSGTITKQHVGLENGVKFSIERLHESNMGSATYVLGPNLMLSTQESHYHTLTVEKGDLLFFRAHTNQTPFEELGVKWNPRVEYTGENPDPIQEASRHESSYDEGVLVGTNLEHTFKKKGKFRLEWPNFNNYDEDRVTIRVSFFKKGTDGGGNLPVVGNNVVIYEKTSDIREYTSFNSPNLDLDMSSITSVPSSFLYVKVEVLSDSEIDWGQLDRKFKPKLVSLNRDNTDVYLTPYYGNYNKVHTSHPPLEYIASGPNVRVTIKNNFSLSDCTEAVCQDRYVYLVARGGSGQIIPLVNMRTDEPIGYMKFRYKFNAAGTIVQKQRLNENYQYVNLDDTYEITLTSNIGSKDFFEYYTTEYKIGELLDAYQDSTTTPLIKVTGGSPAPYTY
;
A
#
# COMPACT_ATOMS: atom_id res chain seq x y z
N MET A 1 -9.45 21.02 1.93
CA MET A 1 -9.62 19.73 2.61
C MET A 1 -11.07 19.32 2.40
N ASN A 2 -11.33 18.25 1.65
CA ASN A 2 -12.70 17.79 1.47
C ASN A 2 -13.13 16.97 2.70
N PRO A 3 -14.31 17.23 3.26
CA PRO A 3 -14.86 16.43 4.34
C PRO A 3 -15.02 14.98 3.89
N ILE A 4 -14.96 14.05 4.85
CA ILE A 4 -15.36 12.65 4.69
C ILE A 4 -16.68 12.66 3.90
N PRO A 5 -16.82 11.84 2.84
CA PRO A 5 -18.13 11.67 2.24
C PRO A 5 -19.10 11.37 3.37
N GLN A 6 -20.19 12.14 3.48
CA GLN A 6 -21.34 11.61 4.19
C GLN A 6 -21.77 10.39 3.37
N VAL A 7 -21.23 9.23 3.75
CA VAL A 7 -21.71 7.93 3.33
C VAL A 7 -23.10 7.89 3.91
N ASP A 8 -24.08 8.18 3.05
CA ASP A 8 -25.45 8.40 3.43
C ASP A 8 -25.93 7.16 4.21
N MET A 9 -26.02 7.30 5.54
CA MET A 9 -26.39 6.25 6.47
C MET A 9 -27.91 6.03 6.42
N THR A 10 -28.47 5.93 5.22
CA THR A 10 -29.91 5.71 5.00
C THR A 10 -30.44 4.47 5.72
N ASN A 11 -29.57 3.58 6.22
CA ASN A 11 -29.92 2.36 6.95
C ASN A 11 -29.27 2.15 8.32
N GLY A 12 -28.60 3.17 8.89
CA GLY A 12 -27.88 3.11 10.18
C GLY A 12 -26.38 2.77 10.05
N PRO A 13 -25.59 2.89 11.13
CA PRO A 13 -24.15 2.65 11.10
C PRO A 13 -23.87 1.14 10.94
N MET A 14 -23.34 0.73 9.78
CA MET A 14 -22.78 -0.62 9.59
C MET A 14 -21.29 -0.62 9.87
N ASP A 15 -20.83 -1.63 10.61
CA ASP A 15 -19.43 -1.80 11.00
C ASP A 15 -18.62 -2.39 9.86
N ILE A 16 -17.36 -1.97 9.72
CA ILE A 16 -16.45 -2.48 8.71
C ILE A 16 -15.83 -3.79 9.20
N VAL A 17 -16.01 -4.86 8.44
CA VAL A 17 -15.46 -6.19 8.70
C VAL A 17 -14.12 -6.39 8.00
N MET A 18 -14.02 -5.98 6.74
CA MET A 18 -12.81 -6.07 5.91
C MET A 18 -12.80 -4.89 4.93
N VAL A 19 -11.62 -4.37 4.64
CA VAL A 19 -11.39 -3.50 3.49
C VAL A 19 -10.39 -4.17 2.58
N TRP A 20 -10.77 -4.38 1.34
CA TRP A 20 -9.86 -4.88 0.32
C TRP A 20 -9.50 -3.75 -0.63
N ARG A 21 -8.23 -3.64 -1.00
CA ARG A 21 -7.77 -2.68 -2.01
C ARG A 21 -7.28 -3.43 -3.23
N ALA A 22 -7.77 -3.07 -4.41
CA ALA A 22 -7.29 -3.63 -5.67
C ALA A 22 -5.82 -3.23 -5.92
N PRO A 23 -4.89 -4.20 -5.99
CA PRO A 23 -3.49 -3.90 -6.31
C PRO A 23 -3.27 -3.54 -7.79
N LYS A 24 -4.17 -3.98 -8.68
CA LYS A 24 -4.10 -3.75 -10.13
C LYS A 24 -5.50 -3.72 -10.77
N PRO A 25 -5.67 -3.19 -12.00
CA PRO A 25 -6.92 -3.36 -12.71
C PRO A 25 -7.16 -4.82 -13.08
N GLY A 26 -8.43 -5.24 -13.16
CA GLY A 26 -8.80 -6.57 -13.62
C GLY A 26 -10.18 -6.99 -13.18
N GLN A 27 -10.54 -8.25 -13.45
CA GLN A 27 -11.78 -8.83 -12.99
C GLN A 27 -11.54 -9.61 -11.70
N VAL A 28 -12.37 -9.37 -10.69
CA VAL A 28 -12.35 -10.10 -9.42
C VAL A 28 -13.69 -10.75 -9.15
N LYS A 29 -13.60 -11.92 -8.53
CA LYS A 29 -14.66 -12.65 -7.88
C LYS A 29 -14.63 -12.31 -6.39
N VAL A 30 -15.71 -11.74 -5.92
CA VAL A 30 -15.97 -11.46 -4.52
C VAL A 30 -16.97 -12.48 -4.00
N SER A 31 -16.64 -13.14 -2.91
CA SER A 31 -17.51 -14.13 -2.29
C SER A 31 -17.44 -14.04 -0.77
N GLY A 32 -18.33 -14.74 -0.09
CA GLY A 32 -18.24 -14.84 1.35
C GLY A 32 -19.46 -15.54 1.92
N THR A 33 -19.29 -16.03 3.15
CA THR A 33 -20.38 -16.60 3.92
C THR A 33 -20.50 -15.86 5.23
N ILE A 34 -21.66 -15.26 5.47
CA ILE A 34 -22.03 -14.62 6.72
C ILE A 34 -22.89 -15.58 7.54
N THR A 35 -22.61 -15.70 8.84
CA THR A 35 -23.28 -16.62 9.75
C THR A 35 -23.62 -15.93 11.06
N LYS A 36 -24.77 -16.30 11.63
CA LYS A 36 -25.21 -15.92 12.97
C LYS A 36 -26.03 -17.06 13.57
N GLN A 37 -25.80 -17.35 14.84
CA GLN A 37 -26.45 -18.48 15.54
C GLN A 37 -27.98 -18.32 15.63
N HIS A 38 -28.47 -17.09 15.80
CA HIS A 38 -29.91 -16.80 15.89
C HIS A 38 -30.28 -15.61 15.03
N VAL A 39 -31.29 -15.80 14.19
CA VAL A 39 -31.86 -14.76 13.32
C VAL A 39 -33.38 -14.73 13.44
N GLY A 40 -33.95 -13.54 13.31
CA GLY A 40 -35.38 -13.29 13.30
C GLY A 40 -35.65 -11.90 12.72
N LEU A 41 -36.90 -11.55 12.44
CA LEU A 41 -37.27 -10.27 11.81
C LEU A 41 -36.73 -9.04 12.56
N GLU A 42 -36.63 -9.12 13.90
CA GLU A 42 -36.08 -8.06 14.76
C GLU A 42 -34.59 -8.23 15.11
N ASN A 43 -33.99 -9.37 14.72
CA ASN A 43 -32.66 -9.83 15.16
C ASN A 43 -31.73 -10.23 14.00
N GLY A 44 -32.03 -9.79 12.77
CA GLY A 44 -31.24 -10.08 11.57
C GLY A 44 -29.88 -9.40 11.54
N VAL A 45 -29.07 -9.76 10.53
CA VAL A 45 -27.79 -9.11 10.25
C VAL A 45 -27.94 -8.27 9.00
N LYS A 46 -27.69 -6.97 9.09
CA LYS A 46 -27.56 -6.13 7.89
C LYS A 46 -26.15 -6.30 7.36
N PHE A 47 -25.99 -6.47 6.05
CA PHE A 47 -24.66 -6.51 5.45
C PHE A 47 -24.62 -5.89 4.05
N SER A 48 -23.47 -5.36 3.66
CA SER A 48 -23.21 -4.78 2.34
C SER A 48 -21.77 -5.01 1.90
N ILE A 49 -21.58 -5.00 0.58
CA ILE A 49 -20.28 -4.86 -0.07
C ILE A 49 -20.35 -3.57 -0.87
N GLU A 50 -19.50 -2.61 -0.54
CA GLU A 50 -19.47 -1.28 -1.16
C GLU A 50 -18.14 -1.09 -1.88
N ARG A 51 -18.16 -0.52 -3.09
CA ARG A 51 -16.97 -0.14 -3.85
C ARG A 51 -16.79 1.38 -3.78
N LEU A 52 -15.59 1.81 -3.47
CA LEU A 52 -15.16 3.21 -3.60
C LEU A 52 -13.96 3.26 -4.53
N HIS A 53 -14.04 4.12 -5.53
CA HIS A 53 -12.90 4.39 -6.40
C HIS A 53 -12.11 5.59 -5.86
N GLU A 54 -10.78 5.55 -5.93
CA GLU A 54 -9.89 6.53 -5.29
C GLU A 54 -10.12 7.97 -5.81
N SER A 55 -10.44 8.16 -7.09
CA SER A 55 -10.77 9.50 -7.61
C SER A 55 -12.16 10.00 -7.20
N ASN A 56 -13.01 9.11 -6.68
CA ASN A 56 -14.40 9.37 -6.29
C ASN A 56 -14.61 9.15 -4.79
N MET A 57 -13.76 9.73 -3.94
CA MET A 57 -13.89 9.68 -2.46
C MET A 57 -15.18 10.31 -1.90
N GLY A 58 -16.19 10.60 -2.73
CA GLY A 58 -17.45 11.26 -2.37
C GLY A 58 -18.64 10.30 -2.16
N SER A 59 -18.64 9.12 -2.78
CA SER A 59 -19.77 8.19 -2.71
C SER A 59 -19.35 6.77 -3.07
N ALA A 60 -19.61 5.82 -2.16
CA ALA A 60 -19.40 4.41 -2.44
C ALA A 60 -20.62 3.82 -3.17
N THR A 61 -20.40 2.94 -4.14
CA THR A 61 -21.44 2.22 -4.87
C THR A 61 -21.62 0.83 -4.31
N TYR A 62 -22.86 0.36 -4.11
CA TYR A 62 -23.09 -1.02 -3.68
C TYR A 62 -22.72 -2.02 -4.77
N VAL A 63 -21.81 -2.93 -4.44
CA VAL A 63 -21.59 -4.19 -5.17
C VAL A 63 -22.64 -5.21 -4.74
N LEU A 64 -22.96 -5.22 -3.45
CA LEU A 64 -24.01 -6.03 -2.84
C LEU A 64 -24.67 -5.26 -1.70
N GLY A 65 -26.00 -5.30 -1.64
CA GLY A 65 -26.77 -4.78 -0.51
C GLY A 65 -27.14 -3.30 -0.61
N PRO A 66 -27.61 -2.70 0.50
CA PRO A 66 -27.69 -3.30 1.84
C PRO A 66 -28.74 -4.42 1.91
N ASN A 67 -28.35 -5.58 2.42
CA ASN A 67 -29.23 -6.75 2.59
C ASN A 67 -29.51 -7.01 4.07
N LEU A 68 -30.64 -7.66 4.36
CA LEU A 68 -30.98 -8.15 5.69
C LEU A 68 -31.00 -9.68 5.67
N MET A 69 -30.03 -10.29 6.35
CA MET A 69 -29.97 -11.74 6.54
C MET A 69 -31.04 -12.17 7.56
N LEU A 70 -31.97 -13.00 7.09
CA LEU A 70 -33.05 -13.61 7.89
C LEU A 70 -32.85 -15.12 8.11
N SER A 71 -31.77 -15.70 7.59
CA SER A 71 -31.31 -17.07 7.79
C SER A 71 -30.08 -17.13 8.69
N THR A 72 -29.78 -18.28 9.29
CA THR A 72 -28.58 -18.42 10.15
C THR A 72 -27.27 -18.34 9.35
N GLN A 73 -27.36 -18.48 8.03
CA GLN A 73 -26.25 -18.41 7.10
C GLN A 73 -26.73 -17.86 5.75
N GLU A 74 -25.90 -17.01 5.14
CA GLU A 74 -26.08 -16.53 3.77
C GLU A 74 -24.74 -16.47 3.05
N SER A 75 -24.69 -16.98 1.82
CA SER A 75 -23.50 -16.95 0.98
C SER A 75 -23.76 -16.08 -0.25
N HIS A 76 -22.75 -15.32 -0.65
CA HIS A 76 -22.80 -14.46 -1.82
C HIS A 76 -21.62 -14.68 -2.74
N TYR A 77 -21.84 -14.33 -4.00
CA TYR A 77 -20.87 -14.43 -5.08
C TYR A 77 -21.17 -13.33 -6.09
N HIS A 78 -20.18 -12.50 -6.39
CA HIS A 78 -20.23 -11.46 -7.40
C HIS A 78 -18.94 -11.42 -8.19
N THR A 79 -19.04 -11.11 -9.47
CA THR A 79 -17.89 -10.80 -10.31
C THR A 79 -17.97 -9.34 -10.70
N LEU A 80 -16.89 -8.60 -10.54
CA LEU A 80 -16.81 -7.19 -10.91
C LEU A 80 -15.44 -6.85 -11.48
N THR A 81 -15.41 -5.83 -12.33
CA THR A 81 -14.16 -5.21 -12.77
C THR A 81 -13.74 -4.15 -11.75
N VAL A 82 -12.48 -4.19 -11.38
CA VAL A 82 -11.84 -3.23 -10.47
C VAL A 82 -10.71 -2.51 -11.20
N GLU A 83 -10.46 -1.27 -10.80
CA GLU A 83 -9.26 -0.52 -11.15
C GLU A 83 -8.26 -0.57 -10.00
N LYS A 84 -6.97 -0.35 -10.29
CA LYS A 84 -5.94 -0.24 -9.24
C LYS A 84 -6.34 0.86 -8.25
N GLY A 85 -6.34 0.52 -6.96
CA GLY A 85 -6.69 1.43 -5.89
C GLY A 85 -8.17 1.46 -5.51
N ASP A 86 -9.05 0.77 -6.24
CA ASP A 86 -10.42 0.55 -5.80
C ASP A 86 -10.45 -0.09 -4.41
N LEU A 87 -11.34 0.39 -3.56
CA LEU A 87 -11.59 -0.14 -2.22
C LEU A 87 -12.92 -0.88 -2.21
N LEU A 88 -12.92 -2.12 -1.71
CA LEU A 88 -14.12 -2.88 -1.39
C LEU A 88 -14.29 -2.93 0.13
N PHE A 89 -15.40 -2.42 0.62
CA PHE A 89 -15.78 -2.43 2.03
C PHE A 89 -16.79 -3.52 2.26
N PHE A 90 -16.45 -4.47 3.12
CA PHE A 90 -17.35 -5.50 3.62
C PHE A 90 -17.89 -5.02 4.95
N ARG A 91 -19.20 -4.77 5.04
CA ARG A 91 -19.81 -4.16 6.21
C ARG A 91 -20.95 -4.99 6.76
N ALA A 92 -20.98 -5.18 8.07
CA ALA A 92 -22.04 -5.91 8.74
C ALA A 92 -22.52 -5.17 9.98
N HIS A 93 -23.78 -5.38 10.36
CA HIS A 93 -24.35 -4.82 11.57
C HIS A 93 -25.39 -5.77 12.17
N THR A 94 -25.44 -5.83 13.50
CA THR A 94 -26.43 -6.59 14.25
C THR A 94 -27.18 -5.66 15.19
N ASN A 95 -28.51 -5.70 15.15
CA ASN A 95 -29.36 -4.86 16.00
C ASN A 95 -29.55 -5.41 17.43
N GLN A 96 -28.82 -6.45 17.83
CA GLN A 96 -28.98 -7.07 19.16
C GLN A 96 -28.09 -6.43 20.23
N THR A 97 -28.70 -6.10 21.38
CA THR A 97 -27.99 -5.85 22.65
C THR A 97 -27.35 -7.13 23.19
N PRO A 98 -26.12 -7.06 23.73
CA PRO A 98 -25.34 -8.24 24.10
C PRO A 98 -25.89 -8.86 25.38
N PHE A 99 -26.67 -9.93 25.27
CA PHE A 99 -26.98 -10.78 26.42
C PHE A 99 -26.12 -12.05 26.46
N GLU A 100 -25.63 -12.53 25.31
CA GLU A 100 -24.70 -13.64 25.15
C GLU A 100 -23.80 -13.36 23.93
N GLU A 101 -22.61 -13.96 23.82
CA GLU A 101 -21.64 -13.79 22.72
C GLU A 101 -22.16 -14.34 21.36
N LEU A 102 -23.31 -13.83 20.90
CA LEU A 102 -23.95 -14.16 19.63
C LEU A 102 -23.32 -13.33 18.51
N GLY A 103 -22.02 -13.54 18.29
CA GLY A 103 -21.24 -12.83 17.28
C GLY A 103 -21.69 -13.15 15.85
N VAL A 104 -21.62 -12.14 14.98
CA VAL A 104 -21.70 -12.33 13.53
C VAL A 104 -20.32 -12.77 13.04
N LYS A 105 -20.25 -13.87 12.30
CA LYS A 105 -19.01 -14.27 11.61
C LYS A 105 -19.22 -14.11 10.11
N TRP A 106 -18.34 -13.36 9.46
CA TRP A 106 -18.32 -13.26 8.01
C TRP A 106 -16.91 -13.52 7.52
N ASN A 107 -16.77 -14.44 6.57
CA ASN A 107 -15.53 -14.71 5.88
C ASN A 107 -15.61 -14.22 4.41
N PRO A 108 -15.51 -12.91 4.15
CA PRO A 108 -15.36 -12.39 2.80
C PRO A 108 -14.06 -12.88 2.14
N ARG A 109 -14.10 -13.07 0.82
CA ARG A 109 -12.95 -13.43 -0.01
C ARG A 109 -13.01 -12.68 -1.34
N VAL A 110 -11.85 -12.21 -1.80
CA VAL A 110 -11.66 -11.60 -3.11
C VAL A 110 -10.59 -12.39 -3.86
N GLU A 111 -10.88 -12.78 -5.09
CA GLU A 111 -10.01 -13.58 -5.98
C GLU A 111 -10.01 -12.93 -7.37
N TYR A 112 -8.87 -12.73 -8.02
CA TYR A 112 -8.87 -12.34 -9.44
C TYR A 112 -9.30 -13.51 -10.33
N THR A 113 -10.12 -13.23 -11.35
CA THR A 113 -10.57 -14.20 -12.35
C THR A 113 -9.80 -13.99 -13.64
N GLY A 114 -8.72 -14.76 -13.86
CA GLY A 114 -7.86 -14.67 -15.03
C GLY A 114 -6.52 -15.38 -14.83
N GLU A 115 -5.69 -15.48 -15.87
CA GLU A 115 -4.30 -15.90 -15.71
C GLU A 115 -3.58 -14.92 -14.80
N ASN A 116 -2.89 -15.47 -13.79
CA ASN A 116 -2.16 -14.72 -12.80
C ASN A 116 -1.03 -13.91 -13.46
N PRO A 117 -1.10 -12.57 -13.49
CA PRO A 117 0.00 -11.75 -14.02
C PRO A 117 1.24 -11.79 -13.12
N ASP A 118 1.11 -12.22 -11.86
CA ASP A 118 2.22 -12.29 -10.90
C ASP A 118 2.47 -13.74 -10.45
N PRO A 119 3.17 -14.57 -11.24
CA PRO A 119 3.67 -15.86 -10.78
C PRO A 119 4.82 -15.72 -9.76
N ILE A 120 5.09 -14.52 -9.27
CA ILE A 120 6.39 -14.11 -8.76
C ILE A 120 6.52 -14.37 -7.25
N GLN A 121 5.43 -14.55 -6.50
CA GLN A 121 5.52 -14.87 -5.06
C GLN A 121 4.75 -16.14 -4.67
N GLU A 122 5.33 -16.93 -3.76
CA GLU A 122 4.74 -18.19 -3.26
C GLU A 122 3.40 -17.99 -2.53
N ALA A 123 3.12 -16.77 -2.05
CA ALA A 123 1.79 -16.38 -1.59
C ALA A 123 1.08 -15.58 -2.69
N SER A 124 -0.06 -16.08 -3.18
CA SER A 124 -0.91 -15.36 -4.14
C SER A 124 -1.42 -14.07 -3.48
N ARG A 125 -0.75 -12.94 -3.75
CA ARG A 125 -1.14 -11.60 -3.25
C ARG A 125 -2.47 -11.09 -3.84
N HIS A 126 -3.13 -11.89 -4.67
CA HIS A 126 -4.38 -11.59 -5.39
C HIS A 126 -5.58 -12.36 -4.87
N GLU A 127 -5.34 -13.28 -3.96
CA GLU A 127 -6.36 -13.92 -3.17
C GLU A 127 -6.26 -13.34 -1.76
N SER A 128 -7.37 -12.81 -1.28
CA SER A 128 -7.46 -12.34 0.10
C SER A 128 -8.75 -12.86 0.69
N SER A 129 -8.61 -13.61 1.77
CA SER A 129 -9.71 -13.97 2.66
C SER A 129 -9.80 -12.98 3.84
N TYR A 130 -10.85 -13.10 4.65
CA TYR A 130 -10.97 -12.37 5.91
C TYR A 130 -9.77 -12.56 6.82
N ASP A 131 -9.26 -13.79 6.93
CA ASP A 131 -8.12 -14.14 7.78
C ASP A 131 -6.79 -13.52 7.29
N GLU A 132 -6.76 -13.10 6.02
CA GLU A 132 -5.65 -12.39 5.37
C GLU A 132 -5.93 -10.89 5.22
N GLY A 133 -7.17 -10.47 5.50
CA GLY A 133 -7.62 -9.10 5.34
C GLY A 133 -6.92 -8.18 6.32
N VAL A 134 -6.43 -7.04 5.81
CA VAL A 134 -5.91 -5.97 6.65
C VAL A 134 -6.92 -4.85 6.74
N LEU A 135 -7.02 -4.23 7.92
CA LEU A 135 -7.80 -3.02 8.07
C LEU A 135 -7.04 -1.87 7.42
N VAL A 136 -7.36 -1.60 6.15
CA VAL A 136 -6.95 -0.36 5.50
C VAL A 136 -7.77 0.75 6.12
N GLY A 137 -7.17 1.52 7.03
CA GLY A 137 -7.73 2.81 7.36
C GLY A 137 -7.85 3.63 6.07
N THR A 138 -8.96 4.33 5.85
CA THR A 138 -8.89 5.53 5.01
C THR A 138 -7.89 6.50 5.67
N ASN A 139 -7.43 7.56 4.99
CA ASN A 139 -6.51 8.54 5.58
C ASN A 139 -7.16 9.23 6.80
N LEU A 140 -7.20 8.51 7.92
CA LEU A 140 -8.03 8.73 9.09
C LEU A 140 -7.13 9.21 10.20
N GLU A 141 -7.48 10.39 10.66
CA GLU A 141 -6.99 10.95 11.90
C GLU A 141 -7.99 10.61 13.01
N HIS A 142 -7.49 10.15 14.15
CA HIS A 142 -8.30 10.01 15.34
C HIS A 142 -8.50 11.40 15.96
N THR A 143 -9.75 11.80 16.16
CA THR A 143 -10.10 13.10 16.75
C THR A 143 -10.34 12.98 18.25
N PHE A 144 -9.56 13.68 19.05
CA PHE A 144 -9.73 13.76 20.48
C PHE A 144 -10.60 14.96 20.86
N LYS A 145 -11.65 14.67 21.62
CA LYS A 145 -12.65 15.65 22.11
C LYS A 145 -12.68 15.75 23.64
N LYS A 146 -11.87 14.95 24.34
CA LYS A 146 -11.81 14.90 25.81
C LYS A 146 -10.40 15.16 26.28
N LYS A 147 -10.28 15.85 27.41
CA LYS A 147 -8.99 16.07 28.09
C LYS A 147 -8.40 14.73 28.54
N GLY A 148 -7.08 14.64 28.46
CA GLY A 148 -6.37 13.47 28.93
C GLY A 148 -4.88 13.56 28.68
N LYS A 149 -4.13 12.64 29.28
CA LYS A 149 -2.78 12.30 28.86
C LYS A 149 -2.77 10.85 28.42
N PHE A 150 -2.12 10.59 27.31
CA PHE A 150 -2.07 9.27 26.70
C PHE A 150 -0.64 8.92 26.34
N ARG A 151 -0.27 7.65 26.42
CA ARG A 151 1.00 7.13 25.93
C ARG A 151 0.77 6.34 24.65
N LEU A 152 1.56 6.64 23.62
CA LEU A 152 1.53 5.91 22.36
C LEU A 152 2.28 4.58 22.52
N GLU A 153 1.60 3.48 22.24
CA GLU A 153 2.15 2.13 22.38
C GLU A 153 1.72 1.21 21.22
N TRP A 154 2.53 0.21 20.94
CA TRP A 154 2.23 -0.96 20.10
C TRP A 154 3.12 -2.15 20.52
N PRO A 155 2.70 -3.40 20.27
CA PRO A 155 3.56 -4.56 20.51
C PRO A 155 4.90 -4.42 19.79
N ASN A 156 6.01 -4.75 20.44
CA ASN A 156 7.31 -4.76 19.78
C ASN A 156 7.30 -5.84 18.69
N PHE A 157 7.71 -5.48 17.48
CA PHE A 157 7.79 -6.43 16.38
C PHE A 157 9.02 -6.18 15.52
N ASN A 158 9.45 -7.22 14.80
CA ASN A 158 10.48 -7.10 13.78
C ASN A 158 9.84 -7.21 12.40
N ASN A 159 10.29 -6.33 11.50
CA ASN A 159 9.99 -6.41 10.08
C ASN A 159 11.23 -6.90 9.33
N TYR A 160 11.03 -7.83 8.41
CA TYR A 160 12.02 -8.24 7.42
C TYR A 160 11.29 -8.25 6.09
N ASP A 161 11.65 -7.32 5.21
CA ASP A 161 10.99 -7.16 3.93
C ASP A 161 12.01 -6.79 2.85
N GLU A 162 11.64 -6.96 1.59
CA GLU A 162 12.47 -6.63 0.44
C GLU A 162 12.47 -5.12 0.11
N ASP A 163 11.71 -4.35 0.88
CA ASP A 163 11.69 -2.90 0.81
C ASP A 163 11.52 -2.21 2.16
N ARG A 164 11.65 -0.88 2.13
CA ARG A 164 11.55 0.00 3.28
C ARG A 164 10.11 0.23 3.66
N VAL A 165 9.85 0.04 4.93
CA VAL A 165 8.58 0.36 5.58
C VAL A 165 8.83 1.54 6.52
N THR A 166 8.08 2.61 6.34
CA THR A 166 8.14 3.79 7.20
C THR A 166 6.89 3.88 8.06
N ILE A 167 7.04 3.83 9.38
CA ILE A 167 5.96 4.15 10.31
C ILE A 167 6.10 5.60 10.72
N ARG A 168 5.07 6.39 10.45
CA ARG A 168 4.99 7.81 10.77
C ARG A 168 3.79 8.08 11.67
N VAL A 169 3.98 8.85 12.72
CA VAL A 169 2.90 9.31 13.60
C VAL A 169 2.91 10.83 13.67
N SER A 170 1.76 11.42 13.40
CA SER A 170 1.53 12.86 13.45
C SER A 170 0.58 13.23 14.58
N PHE A 171 0.87 14.34 15.27
CA PHE A 171 0.05 14.91 16.32
C PHE A 171 -0.10 16.42 16.12
N PHE A 172 -1.33 16.85 15.82
CA PHE A 172 -1.59 18.21 15.34
C PHE A 172 -2.96 18.72 15.78
N LYS A 173 -3.16 20.03 15.61
CA LYS A 173 -4.46 20.70 15.60
C LYS A 173 -4.72 21.25 14.20
N LYS A 174 -5.98 21.45 13.83
CA LYS A 174 -6.33 22.08 12.55
C LYS A 174 -6.26 23.60 12.66
N GLY A 175 -5.69 24.26 11.66
CA GLY A 175 -5.75 25.71 11.54
C GLY A 175 -7.19 26.21 11.33
N THR A 176 -7.49 27.43 11.78
CA THR A 176 -8.85 28.01 11.77
C THR A 176 -9.35 28.36 10.36
N ASP A 177 -8.45 28.58 9.40
CA ASP A 177 -8.79 29.18 8.10
C ASP A 177 -8.25 28.37 6.90
N GLY A 178 -8.25 27.04 7.01
CA GLY A 178 -7.74 26.16 5.95
C GLY A 178 -6.20 26.11 5.84
N GLY A 179 -5.49 26.77 6.76
CA GLY A 179 -4.02 26.86 6.82
C GLY A 179 -3.25 25.59 7.20
N GLY A 180 -3.79 24.40 6.89
CA GLY A 180 -3.13 23.12 7.13
C GLY A 180 -3.13 22.64 8.59
N ASN A 181 -2.29 21.64 8.86
CA ASN A 181 -2.12 21.04 10.17
C ASN A 181 -1.03 21.79 10.95
N LEU A 182 -1.33 22.18 12.19
CA LEU A 182 -0.42 22.90 13.07
C LEU A 182 0.12 21.97 14.16
N PRO A 183 1.42 22.03 14.49
CA PRO A 183 2.00 21.19 15.54
C PRO A 183 1.34 21.50 16.90
N VAL A 184 1.09 20.46 17.69
CA VAL A 184 0.71 20.61 19.12
C VAL A 184 1.96 20.76 19.99
N VAL A 185 3.02 20.04 19.63
CA VAL A 185 4.30 20.00 20.36
C VAL A 185 5.44 20.26 19.38
N GLY A 186 6.36 21.14 19.75
CA GLY A 186 7.52 21.50 18.93
C GLY A 186 7.13 22.24 17.64
N ASN A 187 7.96 22.07 16.60
CA ASN A 187 7.83 22.78 15.32
C ASN A 187 7.24 21.92 14.20
N ASN A 188 7.08 20.60 14.42
CA ASN A 188 6.67 19.65 13.39
C ASN A 188 5.43 18.88 13.82
N VAL A 189 4.53 18.61 12.86
CA VAL A 189 3.34 17.78 13.10
C VAL A 189 3.70 16.31 13.25
N VAL A 190 4.79 15.85 12.64
CA VAL A 190 5.30 14.48 12.77
C VAL A 190 6.10 14.37 14.06
N ILE A 191 5.63 13.54 14.97
CA ILE A 191 6.23 13.33 16.31
C ILE A 191 6.99 12.02 16.41
N TYR A 192 6.81 11.10 15.46
CA TYR A 192 7.57 9.87 15.34
C TYR A 192 7.69 9.50 13.87
N GLU A 193 8.88 9.10 13.46
CA GLU A 193 9.14 8.52 12.15
C GLU A 193 10.25 7.49 12.29
N LYS A 194 10.01 6.29 11.78
CA LYS A 194 11.03 5.25 11.68
C LYS A 194 10.87 4.51 10.36
N THR A 195 11.96 4.39 9.63
CA THR A 195 12.04 3.64 8.38
C THR A 195 12.85 2.36 8.60
N SER A 196 12.39 1.23 8.05
CA SER A 196 13.14 -0.03 8.07
C SER A 196 14.26 -0.04 7.05
N ASP A 197 15.27 -0.85 7.34
CA ASP A 197 16.29 -1.24 6.38
C ASP A 197 15.75 -2.37 5.47
N ILE A 198 16.34 -2.48 4.28
CA ILE A 198 15.92 -3.46 3.25
C ILE A 198 16.60 -4.79 3.56
N ARG A 199 15.84 -5.89 3.61
CA ARG A 199 16.33 -7.24 3.92
C ARG A 199 17.17 -7.34 5.20
N GLU A 200 16.85 -6.47 6.16
CA GLU A 200 17.40 -6.52 7.51
C GLU A 200 16.27 -6.52 8.52
N TYR A 201 16.47 -7.20 9.65
CA TYR A 201 15.49 -7.18 10.73
C TYR A 201 15.48 -5.81 11.40
N THR A 202 14.48 -5.00 11.05
CA THR A 202 14.23 -3.75 11.76
C THR A 202 13.25 -3.97 12.90
N SER A 203 13.68 -3.67 14.12
CA SER A 203 12.82 -3.69 15.29
C SER A 203 11.99 -2.40 15.40
N PHE A 204 10.67 -2.52 15.41
CA PHE A 204 9.73 -1.43 15.66
C PHE A 204 9.20 -1.56 17.09
N ASN A 205 9.81 -0.82 18.01
CA ASN A 205 9.41 -0.77 19.41
C ASN A 205 8.43 0.38 19.65
N SER A 206 7.59 0.24 20.68
CA SER A 206 6.78 1.36 21.18
C SER A 206 7.65 2.58 21.45
N PRO A 207 7.26 3.78 20.97
CA PRO A 207 7.99 4.98 21.27
C PRO A 207 7.59 5.44 22.68
N ASN A 208 8.55 5.93 23.46
CA ASN A 208 8.25 6.53 24.76
C ASN A 208 7.68 7.95 24.57
N LEU A 209 6.50 8.05 23.98
CA LEU A 209 5.85 9.31 23.61
C LEU A 209 4.52 9.48 24.34
N ASP A 210 4.47 10.51 25.18
CA ASP A 210 3.26 10.94 25.88
C ASP A 210 2.60 12.10 25.11
N LEU A 211 1.31 11.95 24.80
CA LEU A 211 0.47 12.94 24.14
C LEU A 211 -0.38 13.66 25.18
N ASP A 212 -0.11 14.96 25.36
CA ASP A 212 -0.87 15.81 26.28
C ASP A 212 -2.06 16.46 25.56
N MET A 213 -3.27 16.10 25.98
CA MET A 213 -4.53 16.59 25.44
C MET A 213 -5.29 17.45 26.44
N SER A 214 -4.62 17.94 27.48
CA SER A 214 -5.21 18.78 28.53
C SER A 214 -5.76 20.11 28.02
N SER A 215 -5.29 20.59 26.86
CA SER A 215 -5.75 21.83 26.22
C SER A 215 -7.14 21.74 25.57
N ILE A 216 -7.68 20.53 25.41
CA ILE A 216 -8.99 20.34 24.77
C ILE A 216 -10.10 20.96 25.64
N THR A 217 -11.02 21.66 25.01
CA THR A 217 -12.23 22.22 25.63
C THR A 217 -13.46 21.70 24.89
N SER A 218 -14.65 22.21 25.23
CA SER A 218 -15.89 21.85 24.53
C SER A 218 -16.00 22.42 23.12
N VAL A 219 -15.11 23.33 22.70
CA VAL A 219 -15.16 23.91 21.35
C VAL A 219 -14.38 23.08 20.32
N PRO A 220 -14.92 22.84 19.11
CA PRO A 220 -14.26 22.02 18.09
C PRO A 220 -12.86 22.50 17.67
N SER A 221 -12.60 23.81 17.72
CA SER A 221 -11.29 24.39 17.42
C SER A 221 -10.18 23.99 18.39
N SER A 222 -10.55 23.43 19.55
CA SER A 222 -9.60 22.93 20.55
C SER A 222 -9.31 21.43 20.41
N PHE A 223 -9.97 20.73 19.49
CA PHE A 223 -9.75 19.30 19.27
C PHE A 223 -8.35 19.04 18.71
N LEU A 224 -7.80 17.90 19.12
CA LEU A 224 -6.48 17.45 18.70
C LEU A 224 -6.62 16.17 17.87
N TYR A 225 -5.65 15.94 17.01
CA TYR A 225 -5.70 14.89 16.00
C TYR A 225 -4.44 14.06 16.05
N VAL A 226 -4.60 12.74 16.05
CA VAL A 226 -3.49 11.79 15.92
C VAL A 226 -3.68 11.01 14.62
N LYS A 227 -2.64 10.94 13.81
CA LYS A 227 -2.64 10.18 12.56
C LYS A 227 -1.46 9.21 12.56
N VAL A 228 -1.73 7.94 12.26
CA VAL A 228 -0.72 6.90 12.14
C VAL A 228 -0.68 6.44 10.69
N GLU A 229 0.52 6.42 10.12
CA GLU A 229 0.76 6.05 8.72
C GLU A 229 1.82 4.95 8.66
N VAL A 230 1.58 3.95 7.82
CA VAL A 230 2.57 2.95 7.42
C VAL A 230 2.77 3.11 5.93
N LEU A 231 3.95 3.56 5.53
CA LEU A 231 4.28 3.96 4.16
C LEU A 231 5.32 2.99 3.60
N SER A 232 5.27 2.75 2.30
CA SER A 232 6.28 1.97 1.59
C SER A 232 6.48 2.54 0.20
N ASP A 233 7.73 2.49 -0.26
CA ASP A 233 8.06 2.81 -1.64
C ASP A 233 7.81 1.61 -2.58
N SER A 234 7.44 0.43 -2.06
CA SER A 234 7.03 -0.74 -2.85
C SER A 234 5.85 -1.55 -2.32
N GLU A 235 5.43 -2.55 -3.10
CA GLU A 235 4.42 -3.54 -2.69
C GLU A 235 5.04 -4.52 -1.72
N ILE A 236 4.67 -4.37 -0.46
CA ILE A 236 5.11 -5.21 0.64
C ILE A 236 3.95 -6.09 1.12
N ASP A 237 4.24 -7.05 2.00
CA ASP A 237 3.18 -7.83 2.65
C ASP A 237 2.52 -6.99 3.77
N TRP A 238 1.58 -6.15 3.35
CA TRP A 238 0.76 -5.33 4.25
C TRP A 238 0.03 -6.18 5.30
N GLY A 239 -0.36 -7.41 4.92
CA GLY A 239 -0.92 -8.46 5.78
C GLY A 239 -0.08 -8.75 7.01
N GLN A 240 1.19 -9.05 6.77
CA GLN A 240 2.14 -9.37 7.81
C GLN A 240 2.38 -8.18 8.74
N LEU A 241 2.47 -6.96 8.19
CA LEU A 241 2.62 -5.74 8.99
C LEU A 241 1.41 -5.48 9.86
N ASP A 242 0.20 -5.56 9.31
CA ASP A 242 -1.01 -5.27 10.08
C ASP A 242 -1.21 -6.22 11.24
N ARG A 243 -0.92 -7.51 11.06
CA ARG A 243 -0.97 -8.50 12.15
C ARG A 243 -0.04 -8.16 13.32
N LYS A 244 1.09 -7.49 13.05
CA LYS A 244 2.11 -7.15 14.04
C LYS A 244 1.93 -5.75 14.64
N PHE A 245 1.53 -4.77 13.81
CA PHE A 245 1.45 -3.37 14.17
C PHE A 245 0.04 -2.98 14.61
N LYS A 246 -0.20 -3.01 15.93
CA LYS A 246 -1.47 -2.64 16.55
C LYS A 246 -1.29 -1.41 17.46
N PRO A 247 -1.24 -0.19 16.90
CA PRO A 247 -1.04 1.03 17.67
C PRO A 247 -2.25 1.36 18.54
N LYS A 248 -1.97 1.77 19.77
CA LYS A 248 -2.95 2.24 20.73
C LYS A 248 -2.40 3.40 21.55
N LEU A 249 -3.33 4.11 22.18
CA LEU A 249 -3.06 5.16 23.15
C LEU A 249 -3.54 4.70 24.50
N VAL A 250 -2.61 4.39 25.38
CA VAL A 250 -2.89 3.97 26.76
C VAL A 250 -3.15 5.20 27.59
N SER A 251 -4.27 5.24 28.31
CA SER A 251 -4.51 6.41 29.14
C SER A 251 -3.64 6.42 30.39
N LEU A 252 -3.02 7.57 30.65
CA LEU A 252 -2.27 7.81 31.88
C LEU A 252 -3.18 8.34 33.02
N ASN A 253 -4.44 8.64 32.71
CA ASN A 253 -5.44 9.08 33.68
C ASN A 253 -6.38 7.91 34.01
N ARG A 254 -6.72 7.73 35.29
CA ARG A 254 -7.57 6.61 35.76
C ARG A 254 -8.98 6.57 35.14
N ASP A 255 -9.47 7.71 34.66
CA ASP A 255 -10.86 7.87 34.21
C ASP A 255 -11.04 7.72 32.69
N ASN A 256 -9.95 7.46 31.96
CA ASN A 256 -9.94 7.39 30.50
C ASN A 256 -9.62 5.96 30.06
N THR A 257 -10.29 5.51 29.01
CA THR A 257 -10.06 4.20 28.40
C THR A 257 -8.94 4.26 27.37
N ASP A 258 -8.25 3.14 27.17
CA ASP A 258 -7.34 2.96 26.03
C ASP A 258 -8.07 3.22 24.71
N VAL A 259 -7.36 3.81 23.75
CA VAL A 259 -7.88 4.10 22.41
C VAL A 259 -7.05 3.34 21.38
N TYR A 260 -7.68 2.44 20.63
CA TYR A 260 -7.04 1.78 19.49
C TYR A 260 -7.02 2.72 18.28
N LEU A 261 -5.85 2.83 17.64
CA LEU A 261 -5.66 3.63 16.44
C LEU A 261 -5.72 2.72 15.22
N THR A 262 -6.42 3.14 14.19
CA THR A 262 -6.40 2.46 12.89
C THR A 262 -5.28 3.05 12.04
N PRO A 263 -4.23 2.29 11.69
CA PRO A 263 -3.20 2.79 10.80
C PRO A 263 -3.77 3.08 9.41
N TYR A 264 -3.34 4.18 8.82
CA TYR A 264 -3.43 4.38 7.38
C TYR A 264 -2.25 3.65 6.74
N TYR A 265 -2.53 2.57 6.01
CA TYR A 265 -1.53 1.99 5.12
C TYR A 265 -1.49 2.86 3.88
N GLY A 266 -0.42 3.63 3.76
CA GLY A 266 -0.09 4.31 2.53
C GLY A 266 -0.09 3.28 1.43
N ASN A 267 -0.75 3.60 0.34
CA ASN A 267 -0.61 2.76 -0.83
C ASN A 267 0.86 2.79 -1.23
N TYR A 268 1.25 1.84 -2.05
CA TYR A 268 2.39 2.00 -2.93
C TYR A 268 2.22 3.34 -3.68
N ASN A 269 2.70 4.43 -3.09
CA ASN A 269 2.05 5.75 -3.17
C ASN A 269 2.30 6.35 -4.55
N LYS A 270 1.36 6.06 -5.46
CA LYS A 270 1.38 6.34 -6.89
C LYS A 270 2.46 5.47 -7.55
N VAL A 271 2.04 4.37 -8.14
CA VAL A 271 2.82 3.70 -9.18
C VAL A 271 2.03 3.92 -10.43
N HIS A 272 2.47 4.90 -11.21
CA HIS A 272 2.07 4.99 -12.59
C HIS A 272 3.07 4.16 -13.36
N THR A 273 2.70 2.90 -13.55
CA THR A 273 3.05 2.16 -14.76
C THR A 273 1.76 2.08 -15.55
N SER A 274 1.73 2.56 -16.79
CA SER A 274 0.66 2.16 -17.70
C SER A 274 0.96 0.80 -18.32
N HIS A 275 2.20 0.30 -18.19
CA HIS A 275 2.57 -1.07 -18.57
C HIS A 275 2.49 -2.09 -17.41
N PRO A 276 2.00 -3.31 -17.66
CA PRO A 276 2.25 -4.44 -16.78
C PRO A 276 3.76 -4.71 -16.69
N PRO A 277 4.25 -5.32 -15.59
CA PRO A 277 5.65 -5.73 -15.48
C PRO A 277 6.09 -6.49 -16.74
N LEU A 278 7.25 -6.14 -17.28
CA LEU A 278 7.77 -6.78 -18.48
C LEU A 278 8.30 -8.17 -18.10
N GLU A 279 7.62 -9.22 -18.55
CA GLU A 279 8.10 -10.61 -18.43
C GLU A 279 8.92 -10.99 -19.66
N TYR A 280 10.14 -11.48 -19.41
CA TYR A 280 10.99 -12.07 -20.43
C TYR A 280 11.32 -13.52 -20.08
N ILE A 281 11.06 -14.40 -21.04
CA ILE A 281 11.48 -15.80 -20.98
C ILE A 281 12.66 -15.98 -21.94
N ALA A 282 13.81 -16.37 -21.41
CA ALA A 282 14.99 -16.61 -22.21
C ALA A 282 14.81 -17.87 -23.08
N SER A 283 14.44 -17.69 -24.35
CA SER A 283 14.12 -18.77 -25.29
C SER A 283 15.33 -19.34 -26.04
N GLY A 284 16.52 -18.75 -25.86
CA GLY A 284 17.73 -19.16 -26.58
C GLY A 284 19.03 -18.70 -25.89
N PRO A 285 20.19 -19.14 -26.39
CA PRO A 285 21.47 -18.74 -25.84
C PRO A 285 21.71 -17.24 -26.03
N ASN A 286 22.31 -16.59 -25.02
CA ASN A 286 22.68 -15.17 -25.02
C ASN A 286 21.51 -14.17 -25.08
N VAL A 287 20.35 -14.51 -24.52
CA VAL A 287 19.33 -13.48 -24.25
C VAL A 287 19.92 -12.49 -23.24
N ARG A 288 19.93 -11.22 -23.64
CA ARG A 288 20.49 -10.11 -22.88
C ARG A 288 19.43 -9.05 -22.68
N VAL A 289 19.14 -8.75 -21.42
CA VAL A 289 18.30 -7.62 -21.05
C VAL A 289 19.19 -6.47 -20.60
N THR A 290 19.13 -5.35 -21.31
CA THR A 290 19.94 -4.16 -21.05
C THR A 290 19.07 -3.06 -20.48
N ILE A 291 19.41 -2.59 -19.28
CA ILE A 291 18.78 -1.44 -18.63
C ILE A 291 19.62 -0.20 -18.90
N LYS A 292 19.00 0.85 -19.42
CA LYS A 292 19.63 2.16 -19.59
C LYS A 292 19.52 2.96 -18.30
N ASN A 293 20.65 3.40 -17.79
CA ASN A 293 20.72 4.21 -16.56
C ASN A 293 20.88 5.71 -16.85
N ASN A 294 21.18 6.08 -18.09
CA ASN A 294 21.26 7.45 -18.56
C ASN A 294 20.15 7.71 -19.58
N PHE A 295 19.01 8.17 -19.08
CA PHE A 295 17.89 8.62 -19.89
C PHE A 295 17.38 9.98 -19.38
N SER A 296 16.54 10.61 -20.18
CA SER A 296 15.88 11.88 -19.82
C SER A 296 14.42 11.81 -20.22
N LEU A 297 13.56 12.40 -19.40
CA LEU A 297 12.14 12.51 -19.69
C LEU A 297 11.87 13.87 -20.34
N SER A 298 11.32 13.87 -21.56
CA SER A 298 10.82 15.09 -22.18
C SER A 298 9.59 15.60 -21.42
N ASP A 299 9.24 16.87 -21.61
CA ASP A 299 8.00 17.46 -21.06
C ASP A 299 7.91 17.46 -19.52
N CYS A 300 9.07 17.44 -18.86
CA CYS A 300 9.19 17.69 -17.43
C CYS A 300 9.04 19.16 -17.09
N THR A 301 8.45 19.42 -15.92
CA THR A 301 8.39 20.74 -15.28
C THR A 301 8.88 20.64 -13.84
N GLU A 302 9.11 21.77 -13.17
CA GLU A 302 9.44 21.79 -11.75
C GLU A 302 8.37 21.09 -10.89
N ALA A 303 7.09 21.37 -11.15
CA ALA A 303 5.99 20.74 -10.41
C ALA A 303 5.93 19.22 -10.58
N VAL A 304 6.34 18.72 -11.75
CA VAL A 304 6.28 17.30 -12.10
C VAL A 304 7.55 16.56 -11.69
N CYS A 305 8.73 17.01 -12.10
CA CYS A 305 9.95 16.19 -12.05
C CYS A 305 10.96 16.60 -10.98
N GLN A 306 10.92 17.84 -10.49
CA GLN A 306 11.93 18.30 -9.54
C GLN A 306 11.91 17.50 -8.25
N ASP A 307 13.08 16.98 -7.91
CA ASP A 307 13.32 16.18 -6.71
C ASP A 307 12.45 14.91 -6.59
N ARG A 308 11.88 14.44 -7.70
CA ARG A 308 11.13 13.18 -7.76
C ARG A 308 12.04 12.00 -8.07
N TYR A 309 11.65 10.85 -7.54
CA TYR A 309 12.33 9.59 -7.77
C TYR A 309 11.53 8.68 -8.69
N VAL A 310 12.26 8.02 -9.59
CA VAL A 310 11.83 6.82 -10.31
C VAL A 310 12.63 5.67 -9.77
N TYR A 311 11.98 4.53 -9.60
CA TYR A 311 12.61 3.29 -9.20
C TYR A 311 12.52 2.29 -10.33
N LEU A 312 13.49 1.39 -10.42
CA LEU A 312 13.46 0.25 -11.34
C LEU A 312 13.93 -0.98 -10.58
N VAL A 313 13.18 -2.07 -10.66
CA VAL A 313 13.52 -3.34 -10.03
C VAL A 313 13.43 -4.47 -11.06
N ALA A 314 14.40 -5.38 -11.02
CA ALA A 314 14.36 -6.64 -11.76
C ALA A 314 14.26 -7.82 -10.78
N ARG A 315 13.36 -8.76 -11.06
CA ARG A 315 13.07 -9.94 -10.23
C ARG A 315 13.17 -11.20 -11.08
N GLY A 316 13.69 -12.28 -10.50
CA GLY A 316 13.71 -13.59 -11.16
C GLY A 316 12.37 -14.32 -11.02
N GLY A 317 12.29 -15.55 -11.56
CA GLY A 317 11.10 -16.41 -11.47
C GLY A 317 10.62 -16.77 -10.05
N SER A 318 11.48 -16.63 -9.03
CA SER A 318 11.14 -16.79 -7.61
C SER A 318 10.71 -15.49 -6.92
N GLY A 319 10.70 -14.38 -7.66
CA GLY A 319 10.36 -13.04 -7.19
C GLY A 319 11.37 -12.31 -6.37
N GLN A 320 12.49 -12.93 -6.07
CA GLN A 320 13.61 -12.25 -5.45
C GLN A 320 14.24 -11.25 -6.43
N ILE A 321 14.72 -10.13 -5.90
CA ILE A 321 15.49 -9.14 -6.67
C ILE A 321 16.74 -9.84 -7.23
N ILE A 322 16.98 -9.69 -8.53
CA ILE A 322 18.11 -10.33 -9.21
C ILE A 322 19.43 -9.76 -8.65
N PRO A 323 20.34 -10.59 -8.11
CA PRO A 323 21.64 -10.13 -7.68
C PRO A 323 22.54 -9.85 -8.89
N LEU A 324 23.36 -8.81 -8.79
CA LEU A 324 24.52 -8.64 -9.65
C LEU A 324 25.69 -9.34 -8.97
N VAL A 325 26.30 -10.30 -9.64
CA VAL A 325 27.37 -11.12 -9.06
C VAL A 325 28.74 -10.79 -9.63
N ASN A 326 29.77 -10.96 -8.82
CA ASN A 326 31.15 -10.95 -9.30
C ASN A 326 31.41 -12.21 -10.13
N MET A 327 31.78 -12.05 -11.40
CA MET A 327 32.03 -13.17 -12.32
C MET A 327 33.11 -14.15 -11.85
N ARG A 328 33.96 -13.79 -10.88
CA ARG A 328 35.01 -14.65 -10.33
C ARG A 328 34.61 -15.39 -9.05
N THR A 329 33.83 -14.75 -8.18
CA THR A 329 33.51 -15.29 -6.85
C THR A 329 32.06 -15.76 -6.73
N ASP A 330 31.20 -15.40 -7.69
CA ASP A 330 29.74 -15.58 -7.64
C ASP A 330 29.06 -14.86 -6.45
N GLU A 331 29.82 -14.04 -5.72
CA GLU A 331 29.29 -13.27 -4.62
C GLU A 331 28.52 -12.04 -5.13
N PRO A 332 27.40 -11.67 -4.49
CA PRO A 332 26.68 -10.45 -4.82
C PRO A 332 27.57 -9.22 -4.64
N ILE A 333 27.59 -8.35 -5.65
CA ILE A 333 28.18 -7.00 -5.64
C ILE A 333 27.08 -5.91 -5.66
N GLY A 334 25.83 -6.33 -5.51
CA GLY A 334 24.65 -5.49 -5.56
C GLY A 334 23.46 -6.22 -6.13
N TYR A 335 22.40 -5.46 -6.35
CA TYR A 335 21.12 -5.98 -6.82
C TYR A 335 20.58 -5.10 -7.94
N MET A 336 19.79 -5.69 -8.83
CA MET A 336 19.07 -5.00 -9.89
C MET A 336 17.88 -4.21 -9.33
N LYS A 337 18.15 -3.29 -8.42
CA LYS A 337 17.21 -2.34 -7.85
C LYS A 337 17.84 -0.95 -7.85
N PHE A 338 17.21 -0.05 -8.57
CA PHE A 338 17.74 1.25 -8.94
C PHE A 338 16.79 2.35 -8.51
N ARG A 339 17.36 3.54 -8.26
CA ARG A 339 16.59 4.76 -8.13
C ARG A 339 17.26 5.92 -8.87
N TYR A 340 16.43 6.75 -9.49
CA TYR A 340 16.83 7.88 -10.31
C TYR A 340 16.11 9.13 -9.81
N LYS A 341 16.85 10.19 -9.52
CA LYS A 341 16.31 11.50 -9.14
C LYS A 341 16.39 12.45 -10.32
N PHE A 342 15.31 13.16 -10.60
CA PHE A 342 15.23 14.10 -11.73
C PHE A 342 15.30 15.56 -11.26
N ASN A 343 15.86 16.42 -12.12
CA ASN A 343 15.67 17.86 -12.01
C ASN A 343 14.40 18.31 -12.75
N ALA A 344 14.09 19.61 -12.68
CA ALA A 344 12.94 20.21 -13.35
C ALA A 344 12.93 20.00 -14.88
N ALA A 345 14.10 19.82 -15.50
CA ALA A 345 14.24 19.59 -16.94
C ALA A 345 14.14 18.09 -17.33
N GLY A 346 13.84 17.20 -16.38
CA GLY A 346 13.74 15.76 -16.66
C GLY A 346 15.07 15.07 -16.90
N THR A 347 16.18 15.70 -16.50
CA THR A 347 17.51 15.08 -16.51
C THR A 347 17.79 14.40 -15.18
N ILE A 348 18.40 13.21 -15.23
CA ILE A 348 18.83 12.48 -14.03
C ILE A 348 19.98 13.24 -13.37
N VAL A 349 19.78 13.67 -12.12
CA VAL A 349 20.80 14.32 -11.28
C VAL A 349 21.39 13.38 -10.23
N GLN A 350 20.74 12.25 -9.99
CA GLN A 350 21.24 11.21 -9.10
C GLN A 350 20.78 9.84 -9.62
N LYS A 351 21.70 8.91 -9.78
CA LYS A 351 21.40 7.51 -10.12
C LYS A 351 22.11 6.58 -9.17
N GLN A 352 21.34 5.69 -8.57
CA GLN A 352 21.82 4.84 -7.50
C GLN A 352 21.33 3.41 -7.68
N ARG A 353 22.12 2.47 -7.18
CA ARG A 353 21.80 1.05 -7.14
C ARG A 353 21.93 0.54 -5.72
N LEU A 354 21.17 -0.48 -5.38
CA LEU A 354 21.36 -1.25 -4.16
C LEU A 354 22.66 -2.07 -4.23
N ASN A 355 23.57 -1.88 -3.28
CA ASN A 355 24.79 -2.69 -3.13
C ASN A 355 24.53 -3.98 -2.36
N GLU A 356 25.57 -4.79 -2.16
CA GLU A 356 25.55 -6.07 -1.45
C GLU A 356 25.13 -5.95 0.03
N ASN A 357 25.28 -4.76 0.62
CA ASN A 357 24.85 -4.44 1.98
C ASN A 357 23.46 -3.78 2.00
N TYR A 358 22.68 -3.90 0.93
CA TYR A 358 21.34 -3.32 0.82
C TYR A 358 21.27 -1.80 1.01
N GLN A 359 22.34 -1.10 0.66
CA GLN A 359 22.45 0.37 0.69
C GLN A 359 22.47 0.95 -0.73
N TYR A 360 21.79 2.08 -0.92
CA TYR A 360 21.84 2.79 -2.20
C TYR A 360 23.19 3.51 -2.36
N VAL A 361 23.95 3.09 -3.36
CA VAL A 361 25.24 3.67 -3.76
C VAL A 361 25.13 4.30 -5.14
N ASN A 362 25.94 5.32 -5.42
CA ASN A 362 25.94 5.97 -6.74
C ASN A 362 26.44 5.02 -7.82
N LEU A 363 25.84 5.12 -9.01
CA LEU A 363 26.23 4.34 -10.19
C LEU A 363 27.31 5.03 -11.06
N ASP A 364 27.83 6.18 -10.62
CA ASP A 364 28.86 6.98 -11.30
C ASP A 364 28.63 7.11 -12.81
N ASP A 365 29.59 6.79 -13.69
CA ASP A 365 29.41 6.89 -15.14
C ASP A 365 28.79 5.65 -15.79
N THR A 366 28.17 4.75 -15.02
CA THR A 366 27.54 3.55 -15.59
C THR A 366 26.35 3.93 -16.45
N TYR A 367 26.48 3.76 -17.77
CA TYR A 367 25.45 4.11 -18.77
C TYR A 367 24.36 3.04 -18.89
N GLU A 368 24.76 1.76 -18.86
CA GLU A 368 23.89 0.62 -19.06
C GLU A 368 24.33 -0.54 -18.17
N ILE A 369 23.38 -1.39 -17.78
CA ILE A 369 23.63 -2.67 -17.10
C ILE A 369 22.98 -3.77 -17.92
N THR A 370 23.74 -4.81 -18.25
CA THR A 370 23.25 -5.96 -19.01
C THR A 370 23.14 -7.18 -18.13
N LEU A 371 21.93 -7.72 -18.01
CA LEU A 371 21.66 -9.04 -17.49
C LEU A 371 21.77 -10.05 -18.64
N THR A 372 22.51 -11.15 -18.42
CA THR A 372 22.52 -12.29 -19.33
C THR A 372 21.72 -13.41 -18.68
N SER A 373 20.64 -13.82 -19.33
CA SER A 373 19.68 -14.78 -18.77
C SER A 373 19.96 -16.18 -19.29
N ASN A 374 19.87 -17.19 -18.42
CA ASN A 374 19.99 -18.58 -18.82
C ASN A 374 18.72 -19.03 -19.55
N ILE A 375 18.84 -20.02 -20.44
CA ILE A 375 17.67 -20.57 -21.15
C ILE A 375 16.63 -21.05 -20.15
N GLY A 376 15.38 -20.60 -20.32
CA GLY A 376 14.26 -20.89 -19.43
C GLY A 376 14.13 -19.99 -18.20
N SER A 377 15.11 -19.11 -17.95
CA SER A 377 14.97 -18.08 -16.90
C SER A 377 13.84 -17.12 -17.23
N LYS A 378 13.04 -16.81 -16.21
CA LYS A 378 12.03 -15.76 -16.22
C LYS A 378 12.57 -14.56 -15.48
N ASP A 379 12.64 -13.43 -16.17
CA ASP A 379 13.03 -12.16 -15.59
C ASP A 379 11.90 -11.15 -15.74
N PHE A 380 11.59 -10.47 -14.65
CA PHE A 380 10.52 -9.50 -14.53
C PHE A 380 11.10 -8.14 -14.25
N PHE A 381 10.62 -7.12 -14.96
CA PHE A 381 11.08 -5.75 -14.79
C PHE A 381 9.90 -4.82 -14.52
N GLU A 382 10.05 -4.02 -13.47
CA GLU A 382 9.08 -3.00 -13.08
C GLU A 382 9.83 -1.69 -12.87
N TYR A 383 9.34 -0.61 -13.45
CA TYR A 383 9.70 0.76 -13.04
C TYR A 383 8.52 1.38 -12.34
N TYR A 384 8.73 2.27 -11.38
CA TYR A 384 7.62 2.92 -10.69
C TYR A 384 8.01 4.30 -10.16
N THR A 385 7.03 5.17 -9.99
CA THR A 385 7.24 6.56 -9.59
C THR A 385 6.01 7.15 -8.92
N THR A 386 6.26 7.95 -7.88
CA THR A 386 5.23 8.64 -7.12
C THR A 386 4.62 9.84 -7.86
N GLU A 387 4.61 9.88 -9.19
CA GLU A 387 4.07 11.00 -9.96
C GLU A 387 3.46 10.51 -11.28
N TYR A 388 2.17 10.79 -11.48
CA TYR A 388 1.39 10.32 -12.64
C TYR A 388 2.07 10.66 -13.94
N LYS A 389 2.43 11.93 -14.07
CA LYS A 389 3.00 12.38 -15.31
C LYS A 389 4.36 11.76 -15.60
N ILE A 390 5.18 11.48 -14.58
CA ILE A 390 6.46 10.78 -14.76
C ILE A 390 6.22 9.34 -15.24
N GLY A 391 5.20 8.66 -14.70
CA GLY A 391 4.83 7.30 -15.16
C GLY A 391 4.49 7.28 -16.64
N GLU A 392 3.57 8.14 -17.09
CA GLU A 392 3.22 8.27 -18.51
C GLU A 392 4.45 8.53 -19.40
N LEU A 393 5.37 9.38 -18.95
CA LEU A 393 6.59 9.70 -19.70
C LEU A 393 7.56 8.52 -19.77
N LEU A 394 7.67 7.72 -18.71
CA LEU A 394 8.48 6.49 -18.70
C LEU A 394 7.89 5.43 -19.63
N ASP A 395 6.58 5.29 -19.64
CA ASP A 395 5.88 4.36 -20.55
C ASP A 395 6.16 4.74 -22.01
N ALA A 396 5.94 6.01 -22.37
CA ALA A 396 6.25 6.51 -23.71
C ALA A 396 7.73 6.33 -24.08
N TYR A 397 8.64 6.43 -23.09
CA TYR A 397 10.07 6.19 -23.30
C TYR A 397 10.38 4.70 -23.50
N GLN A 398 9.75 3.80 -22.73
CA GLN A 398 9.90 2.35 -22.87
C GLN A 398 9.35 1.84 -24.22
N ASP A 399 8.31 2.45 -24.75
CA ASP A 399 7.72 2.09 -26.05
C ASP A 399 8.42 2.72 -27.26
N SER A 400 9.39 3.60 -27.02
CA SER A 400 10.13 4.26 -28.09
C SER A 400 10.88 3.24 -28.96
N THR A 401 10.66 3.32 -30.27
CA THR A 401 11.28 2.44 -31.28
C THR A 401 12.77 2.68 -31.50
N THR A 402 13.34 3.75 -30.94
CA THR A 402 14.76 4.10 -31.11
C THR A 402 15.63 3.52 -29.99
N THR A 403 15.30 3.80 -28.73
CA THR A 403 16.04 3.31 -27.57
C THR A 403 15.13 3.17 -26.34
N PRO A 404 14.54 1.99 -26.09
CA PRO A 404 13.74 1.77 -24.88
C PRO A 404 14.61 1.78 -23.62
N LEU A 405 14.00 2.06 -22.47
CA LEU A 405 14.66 2.01 -21.16
C LEU A 405 15.23 0.61 -20.87
N ILE A 406 14.41 -0.41 -21.16
CA ILE A 406 14.76 -1.82 -21.08
C ILE A 406 14.75 -2.40 -22.49
N LYS A 407 15.91 -2.87 -22.94
CA LYS A 407 16.11 -3.44 -24.27
C LYS A 407 16.47 -4.91 -24.16
N VAL A 408 15.77 -5.77 -24.89
CA VAL A 408 16.13 -7.18 -25.02
C VAL A 408 16.83 -7.44 -26.35
N THR A 409 17.92 -8.20 -26.31
CA THR A 409 18.70 -8.61 -27.49
C THR A 409 19.06 -10.09 -27.40
N GLY A 410 19.11 -10.78 -28.55
CA GLY A 410 19.36 -12.22 -28.60
C GLY A 410 18.11 -13.06 -28.36
N GLY A 411 18.11 -14.30 -28.91
CA GLY A 411 16.94 -15.19 -28.90
C GLY A 411 15.80 -14.73 -29.80
N SER A 412 14.63 -15.39 -29.70
CA SER A 412 13.36 -14.87 -30.21
C SER A 412 12.67 -14.21 -29.00
N PRO A 413 12.93 -12.92 -28.72
CA PRO A 413 12.26 -12.24 -27.62
C PRO A 413 10.80 -12.11 -28.03
N ALA A 414 9.92 -12.91 -27.44
CA ALA A 414 8.52 -12.54 -27.36
C ALA A 414 8.42 -11.63 -26.13
N PRO A 415 8.33 -10.30 -26.27
CA PRO A 415 7.76 -9.52 -25.19
C PRO A 415 6.35 -10.08 -24.98
N TYR A 416 6.12 -10.74 -23.84
CA TYR A 416 4.76 -11.00 -23.40
C TYR A 416 4.23 -9.67 -22.86
N THR A 417 3.67 -8.87 -23.76
CA THR A 417 2.74 -7.80 -23.38
C THR A 417 1.41 -8.47 -23.11
N TYR A 418 0.98 -8.45 -21.84
CA TYR A 418 -0.36 -8.87 -21.43
C TYR A 418 -1.44 -7.93 -21.97
#